data_AF-A0A378C6D1-F1
#
_entry.id   AF-A0A378C6D1-F1
#
_cell.length_a   1.000
_cell.length_b   1.000
_cell.length_c   1.000
_cell.angle_alpha   90.00
_cell.angle_beta   90.00
_cell.angle_gamma   90.00
#
_symmetry.space_group_name_H-M   'P 1'
#
loop_
_entity.id
_entity.type
_entity.pdbx_description
1 polymer ?
#
loop_
_entity_poly.entity_id
_entity_poly.type
_entity_poly.pdbx_seq_one_letter_code
_entity_poly.pdbx_strand_id
1 'polypeptide(L)'
;MKPLRTARQYLARAKALGVTALNMVAVLRGDITGFISSTTDFVNFPSAFMNDIQSALSLQSSAAISSISSDSAVYVSAPAVVIADWAAVKTQADEVAALPAGLVTGDVTASVEMPANVTTSDIRELIAMTMISVAIELAQQASDLLSDETITASLSPDDISLIAGDARQAVQNAIDSVRSTWAAEMEAVSSSETSIALQYQPVIDGLRDTALSLQSMAVALINARPPMIQRTVASATNLHLLAHLWYGDYTRAGELKLLNPSLRDPNNIIPGDVLNGYAE
;
A
#
# COMPACT_ATOMS: atom_id res chain seq x y z
N MET A 1 24.40 11.06 39.87
CA MET A 1 23.01 10.59 39.67
C MET A 1 22.47 10.74 38.23
N LYS A 2 22.85 11.77 37.44
CA LYS A 2 22.48 11.88 36.02
C LYS A 2 22.76 10.63 35.15
N PRO A 3 23.94 9.98 35.19
CA PRO A 3 24.24 8.85 34.28
C PRO A 3 23.37 7.62 34.54
N LEU A 4 23.02 7.33 35.80
CA LEU A 4 22.13 6.23 36.17
C LEU A 4 20.69 6.46 35.69
N ARG A 5 20.22 7.72 35.68
CA ARG A 5 18.88 8.07 35.17
C ARG A 5 18.81 7.90 33.66
N THR A 6 19.85 8.35 32.96
CA THR A 6 19.99 8.19 31.52
C THR A 6 20.08 6.71 31.12
N ALA A 7 20.88 5.90 31.81
CA ALA A 7 20.96 4.46 31.57
C ALA A 7 19.61 3.75 31.79
N ARG A 8 18.86 4.12 32.83
CA ARG A 8 17.51 3.59 33.07
C ARG A 8 16.51 3.96 31.97
N GLN A 9 16.58 5.19 31.43
CA GLN A 9 15.76 5.59 30.30
C GLN A 9 16.07 4.77 29.04
N TYR A 10 17.35 4.57 28.71
CA TYR A 10 17.72 3.74 27.56
C TYR A 10 17.28 2.28 27.72
N LEU A 11 17.41 1.71 28.92
CA LEU A 11 16.93 0.34 29.20
C LEU A 11 15.41 0.23 29.09
N ALA A 12 14.66 1.22 29.60
CA ALA A 12 13.21 1.24 29.48
C ALA A 12 12.76 1.30 28.02
N ARG A 13 13.44 2.12 27.21
CA ARG A 13 13.18 2.25 25.78
C ARG A 13 13.50 0.96 25.01
N ALA A 14 14.67 0.35 25.28
CA ALA A 14 15.04 -0.92 24.67
C ALA A 14 14.04 -2.03 25.02
N LYS A 15 13.57 -2.06 26.28
CA LYS A 15 12.52 -2.98 26.70
C LYS A 15 11.18 -2.71 25.99
N ALA A 16 10.79 -1.45 25.84
CA ALA A 16 9.58 -1.08 25.09
C ALA A 16 9.65 -1.58 23.65
N LEU A 17 10.75 -1.27 22.94
CA LEU A 17 10.99 -1.75 21.58
C LEU A 17 10.91 -3.28 21.46
N GLY A 18 11.63 -4.00 22.33
CA GLY A 18 11.65 -5.46 22.32
C GLY A 18 10.27 -6.08 22.58
N VAL A 19 9.54 -5.58 23.58
CA VAL A 19 8.21 -6.12 23.93
C VAL A 19 7.17 -5.76 22.87
N THR A 20 7.17 -4.54 22.32
CA THR A 20 6.27 -4.18 21.22
C THR A 20 6.53 -5.06 20.00
N ALA A 21 7.79 -5.22 19.58
CA ALA A 21 8.13 -6.06 18.44
C ALA A 21 7.74 -7.54 18.65
N LEU A 22 7.96 -8.06 19.86
CA LEU A 22 7.52 -9.41 20.23
C LEU A 22 5.99 -9.57 20.13
N ASN A 23 5.24 -8.59 20.60
CA ASN A 23 3.79 -8.59 20.49
C ASN A 23 3.31 -8.46 19.04
N MET A 24 3.99 -7.68 18.21
CA MET A 24 3.69 -7.62 16.76
C MET A 24 3.83 -9.00 16.12
N VAL A 25 4.93 -9.72 16.38
CA VAL A 25 5.12 -11.09 15.87
C VAL A 25 4.03 -12.03 16.37
N ALA A 26 3.61 -11.90 17.63
CA ALA A 26 2.55 -12.71 18.20
C ALA A 26 1.20 -12.47 17.50
N VAL A 27 0.86 -11.20 17.23
CA VAL A 27 -0.34 -10.82 16.46
C VAL A 27 -0.27 -11.38 15.04
N LEU A 28 0.81 -11.11 14.31
CA LEU A 28 1.00 -11.60 12.94
C LEU A 28 0.94 -13.13 12.85
N ARG A 29 1.49 -13.85 13.83
CA ARG A 29 1.40 -15.32 13.88
C ARG A 29 -0.02 -15.82 14.15
N GLY A 30 -0.80 -15.08 14.94
CA GLY A 30 -2.20 -15.40 15.18
C GLY A 30 -3.06 -15.23 13.93
N ASP A 31 -2.76 -14.19 13.14
CA ASP A 31 -3.58 -13.79 12.01
C ASP A 31 -3.18 -14.47 10.69
N ILE A 32 -1.92 -14.93 10.57
CA ILE A 32 -1.36 -15.43 9.30
C ILE A 32 -1.06 -16.93 9.41
N THR A 33 -1.83 -17.72 8.68
CA THR A 33 -1.57 -19.16 8.55
C THR A 33 -0.25 -19.39 7.78
N GLY A 34 0.66 -20.15 8.37
CA GLY A 34 1.96 -20.49 7.75
C GLY A 34 3.09 -19.48 7.99
N PHE A 35 2.83 -18.39 8.71
CA PHE A 35 3.89 -17.46 9.11
C PHE A 35 4.82 -18.07 10.16
N ILE A 36 6.12 -18.11 9.84
CA ILE A 36 7.17 -18.55 10.75
C ILE A 36 8.15 -17.38 10.92
N SER A 37 8.13 -16.76 12.08
CA SER A 37 9.11 -15.73 12.43
C SER A 37 10.48 -16.35 12.69
N SER A 38 11.52 -15.74 12.12
CA SER A 38 12.91 -16.16 12.24
C SER A 38 13.60 -15.63 13.50
N THR A 39 13.07 -14.57 14.14
CA THR A 39 13.63 -13.99 15.36
C THR A 39 12.58 -13.47 16.35
N THR A 40 12.83 -13.62 17.64
CA THR A 40 12.04 -12.99 18.71
C THR A 40 12.76 -11.78 19.33
N ASP A 41 13.98 -11.48 18.91
CA ASP A 41 14.83 -10.44 19.49
C ASP A 41 15.12 -9.33 18.47
N PHE A 42 14.23 -8.34 18.48
CA PHE A 42 14.31 -7.17 17.62
C PHE A 42 15.56 -6.32 17.87
N VAL A 43 15.96 -6.16 19.13
CA VAL A 43 17.05 -5.24 19.50
C VAL A 43 18.38 -5.74 18.95
N ASN A 44 18.58 -7.06 18.96
CA ASN A 44 19.80 -7.67 18.46
C ASN A 44 19.75 -8.03 16.97
N PHE A 45 18.55 -8.25 16.40
CA PHE A 45 18.39 -8.67 15.01
C PHE A 45 17.32 -7.85 14.25
N PRO A 46 17.50 -6.52 14.10
CA PRO A 46 16.49 -5.66 13.47
C PRO A 46 16.26 -5.98 11.99
N SER A 47 17.28 -6.43 11.26
CA SER A 47 17.15 -6.84 9.85
C SER A 47 16.34 -8.13 9.67
N ALA A 48 16.53 -9.12 10.54
CA ALA A 48 15.75 -10.35 10.51
C ALA A 48 14.27 -10.08 10.84
N PHE A 49 14.01 -9.17 11.78
CA PHE A 49 12.65 -8.74 12.09
C PHE A 49 11.98 -7.98 10.92
N MET A 50 12.71 -7.13 10.18
CA MET A 50 12.16 -6.53 8.96
C MET A 50 11.79 -7.59 7.91
N ASN A 51 12.64 -8.61 7.72
CA ASN A 51 12.33 -9.71 6.82
C ASN A 51 11.11 -10.51 7.27
N ASP A 52 10.92 -10.69 8.59
CA ASP A 52 9.73 -11.32 9.15
C ASP A 52 8.47 -10.48 8.86
N ILE A 53 8.53 -9.16 9.01
CA ILE A 53 7.40 -8.26 8.66
C ILE A 53 7.09 -8.35 7.15
N GLN A 54 8.11 -8.30 6.30
CA GLN A 54 7.92 -8.42 4.85
C GLN A 54 7.34 -9.78 4.47
N SER A 55 7.81 -10.87 5.08
CA SER A 55 7.24 -12.20 4.86
C SER A 55 5.79 -12.28 5.33
N ALA A 56 5.45 -11.66 6.47
CA ALA A 56 4.09 -11.60 6.97
C ALA A 56 3.18 -10.83 6.00
N LEU A 57 3.60 -9.64 5.59
CA LEU A 57 2.90 -8.79 4.62
C LEU A 57 2.69 -9.50 3.27
N SER A 58 3.69 -10.20 2.76
CA SER A 58 3.61 -10.97 1.51
C SER A 58 2.66 -12.17 1.61
N LEU A 59 2.63 -12.88 2.74
CA LEU A 59 1.67 -13.97 2.97
C LEU A 59 0.24 -13.43 3.09
N GLN A 60 0.09 -12.28 3.74
CA GLN A 60 -1.16 -11.56 3.91
C GLN A 60 -1.72 -11.07 2.57
N SER A 61 -0.91 -10.41 1.75
CA SER A 61 -1.31 -9.98 0.41
C SER A 61 -1.71 -11.17 -0.47
N SER A 62 -0.92 -12.25 -0.43
CA SER A 62 -1.26 -13.50 -1.14
C SER A 62 -2.60 -14.09 -0.67
N ALA A 63 -2.85 -14.09 0.63
CA ALA A 63 -4.10 -14.60 1.19
C ALA A 63 -5.30 -13.74 0.78
N ALA A 64 -5.17 -12.40 0.83
CA ALA A 64 -6.20 -11.46 0.42
C ALA A 64 -6.63 -11.70 -1.03
N ILE A 65 -5.67 -11.79 -1.95
CA ILE A 65 -5.90 -12.07 -3.37
C ILE A 65 -6.54 -13.46 -3.55
N SER A 66 -6.05 -14.48 -2.83
CA SER A 66 -6.55 -15.87 -2.98
C SER A 66 -7.96 -16.10 -2.42
N SER A 67 -8.37 -15.34 -1.40
CA SER A 67 -9.63 -15.54 -0.68
C SER A 67 -10.87 -15.21 -1.52
N ILE A 68 -10.68 -14.35 -2.53
CA ILE A 68 -11.70 -13.98 -3.51
C ILE A 68 -11.54 -14.83 -4.80
N SER A 69 -10.40 -15.53 -4.95
CA SER A 69 -9.99 -16.28 -6.15
C SER A 69 -10.31 -17.78 -6.19
N SER A 70 -11.04 -18.32 -5.22
CA SER A 70 -11.33 -19.76 -5.17
C SER A 70 -12.28 -20.25 -6.27
N ASP A 71 -12.84 -19.36 -7.11
CA ASP A 71 -13.69 -19.73 -8.25
C ASP A 71 -13.11 -19.22 -9.58
N SER A 72 -12.21 -20.02 -10.14
CA SER A 72 -11.43 -19.79 -11.37
C SER A 72 -12.27 -19.63 -12.65
N ALA A 73 -13.61 -19.66 -12.57
CA ALA A 73 -14.51 -19.38 -13.69
C ALA A 73 -14.91 -17.89 -13.80
N VAL A 74 -14.64 -17.07 -12.78
CA VAL A 74 -15.02 -15.65 -12.70
C VAL A 74 -13.84 -14.70 -12.92
N TYR A 75 -12.59 -15.21 -12.88
CA TYR A 75 -11.35 -14.45 -13.06
C TYR A 75 -11.13 -13.87 -14.46
N VAL A 76 -12.01 -14.18 -15.42
CA VAL A 76 -11.98 -13.53 -16.73
C VAL A 76 -12.60 -12.13 -16.59
N SER A 77 -11.77 -11.13 -16.24
CA SER A 77 -11.97 -9.70 -16.54
C SER A 77 -13.07 -8.91 -15.80
N ALA A 78 -13.07 -8.90 -14.46
CA ALA A 78 -13.89 -7.97 -13.68
C ALA A 78 -13.01 -6.99 -12.86
N PRO A 79 -12.78 -5.74 -13.30
CA PRO A 79 -11.93 -4.78 -12.58
C PRO A 79 -12.40 -4.48 -11.15
N ALA A 80 -13.70 -4.63 -10.87
CA ALA A 80 -14.22 -4.51 -9.51
C ALA A 80 -13.61 -5.53 -8.53
N VAL A 81 -13.27 -6.74 -9.00
CA VAL A 81 -12.62 -7.77 -8.17
C VAL A 81 -11.19 -7.37 -7.90
N VAL A 82 -10.44 -6.97 -8.93
CA VAL A 82 -9.05 -6.51 -8.79
C VAL A 82 -8.95 -5.33 -7.81
N ILE A 83 -9.86 -4.36 -7.90
CA ILE A 83 -9.89 -3.22 -6.98
C ILE A 83 -10.30 -3.63 -5.56
N ALA A 84 -11.19 -4.62 -5.41
CA ALA A 84 -11.52 -5.16 -4.10
C ALA A 84 -10.32 -5.88 -3.46
N ASP A 85 -9.59 -6.70 -4.23
CA ASP A 85 -8.36 -7.38 -3.80
C ASP A 85 -7.31 -6.34 -3.38
N TRP A 86 -7.08 -5.31 -4.21
CA TRP A 86 -6.17 -4.21 -3.88
C TRP A 86 -6.58 -3.49 -2.58
N ALA A 87 -7.86 -3.18 -2.43
CA ALA A 87 -8.37 -2.53 -1.22
C ALA A 87 -8.14 -3.40 0.03
N ALA A 88 -8.33 -4.72 -0.08
CA ALA A 88 -8.06 -5.65 1.02
C ALA A 88 -6.58 -5.69 1.38
N VAL A 89 -5.69 -5.80 0.37
CA VAL A 89 -4.23 -5.74 0.56
C VAL A 89 -3.82 -4.44 1.26
N LYS A 90 -4.36 -3.30 0.81
CA LYS A 90 -4.10 -1.99 1.41
C LYS A 90 -4.57 -1.92 2.86
N THR A 91 -5.82 -2.31 3.14
CA THR A 91 -6.36 -2.28 4.51
C THR A 91 -5.51 -3.11 5.46
N GLN A 92 -5.10 -4.30 5.04
CA GLN A 92 -4.24 -5.17 5.84
C GLN A 92 -2.84 -4.56 6.06
N ALA A 93 -2.25 -3.95 5.03
CA ALA A 93 -0.98 -3.27 5.16
C ALA A 93 -1.06 -2.05 6.10
N ASP A 94 -2.17 -1.29 6.05
CA ASP A 94 -2.46 -0.17 6.96
C ASP A 94 -2.61 -0.64 8.42
N GLU A 95 -3.27 -1.79 8.64
CA GLU A 95 -3.35 -2.42 9.97
C GLU A 95 -1.97 -2.76 10.50
N VAL A 96 -1.10 -3.39 9.69
CA VAL A 96 0.28 -3.70 10.07
C VAL A 96 1.09 -2.44 10.39
N ALA A 97 0.92 -1.36 9.63
CA ALA A 97 1.56 -0.08 9.91
C ALA A 97 1.13 0.52 11.26
N ALA A 98 -0.13 0.31 11.66
CA ALA A 98 -0.70 0.82 12.90
C ALA A 98 -0.39 -0.05 14.14
N LEU A 99 -0.11 -1.35 13.95
CA LEU A 99 0.17 -2.31 15.04
C LEU A 99 1.11 -1.79 16.15
N PRO A 100 2.32 -1.25 15.87
CA PRO A 100 3.25 -0.86 16.92
C PRO A 100 2.65 0.22 17.84
N ALA A 101 1.96 1.21 17.27
CA ALA A 101 1.30 2.25 18.04
C ALA A 101 0.08 1.69 18.79
N GLY A 102 -0.75 0.88 18.12
CA GLY A 102 -1.93 0.24 18.70
C GLY A 102 -1.63 -0.63 19.92
N LEU A 103 -0.49 -1.33 19.92
CA LEU A 103 -0.03 -2.12 21.07
C LEU A 103 0.35 -1.26 22.28
N VAL A 104 0.90 -0.06 22.04
CA VAL A 104 1.29 0.88 23.11
C VAL A 104 0.07 1.64 23.65
N THR A 105 -0.85 2.04 22.78
CA THR A 105 -2.08 2.74 23.17
C THR A 105 -3.13 1.81 23.79
N GLY A 106 -3.03 0.50 23.55
CA GLY A 106 -3.96 -0.51 24.03
C GLY A 106 -5.13 -0.79 23.08
N ASP A 107 -5.09 -0.24 21.86
CA ASP A 107 -6.07 -0.52 20.80
C ASP A 107 -5.95 -1.96 20.27
N VAL A 108 -4.73 -2.52 20.33
CA VAL A 108 -4.43 -3.92 19.97
C VAL A 108 -4.08 -4.69 21.24
N THR A 109 -4.66 -5.87 21.40
CA THR A 109 -4.40 -6.70 22.58
C THR A 109 -3.00 -7.29 22.51
N ALA A 110 -2.17 -6.96 23.50
CA ALA A 110 -0.83 -7.53 23.64
C ALA A 110 -0.89 -8.91 24.30
N SER A 111 -0.16 -9.89 23.73
CA SER A 111 0.00 -11.23 24.32
C SER A 111 0.96 -11.21 25.52
N VAL A 112 1.95 -10.32 25.48
CA VAL A 112 2.93 -10.09 26.53
C VAL A 112 2.69 -8.70 27.12
N GLU A 113 2.62 -8.62 28.44
CA GLU A 113 2.34 -7.37 29.16
C GLU A 113 3.30 -6.25 28.75
N MET A 114 2.71 -5.13 28.32
CA MET A 114 3.46 -3.94 27.92
C MET A 114 4.11 -3.28 29.15
N PRO A 115 5.36 -2.77 29.03
CA PRO A 115 5.99 -2.08 30.15
C PRO A 115 5.18 -0.85 30.57
N ALA A 116 5.15 -0.56 31.87
CA ALA A 116 4.40 0.58 32.39
C ALA A 116 4.95 1.93 31.87
N ASN A 117 4.05 2.87 31.59
CA ASN A 117 4.33 4.24 31.12
C ASN A 117 5.08 4.31 29.77
N VAL A 118 4.97 3.30 28.92
CA VAL A 118 5.48 3.36 27.54
C VAL A 118 4.62 4.28 26.70
N THR A 119 5.26 5.08 25.85
CA THR A 119 4.63 5.96 24.89
C THR A 119 5.06 5.64 23.47
N THR A 120 4.32 6.11 22.47
CA THR A 120 4.70 5.93 21.05
C THR A 120 6.04 6.59 20.71
N SER A 121 6.45 7.62 21.47
CA SER A 121 7.77 8.22 21.36
C SER A 121 8.91 7.27 21.73
N ASP A 122 8.67 6.32 22.66
CA ASP A 122 9.69 5.35 23.07
C ASP A 122 9.99 4.33 21.97
N ILE A 123 9.03 4.11 21.06
CA ILE A 123 9.09 3.12 19.99
C ILE A 123 9.09 3.72 18.57
N ARG A 124 9.37 5.03 18.44
CA ARG A 124 9.31 5.76 17.16
C ARG A 124 10.14 5.11 16.03
N GLU A 125 11.30 4.54 16.35
CA GLU A 125 12.14 3.82 15.38
C GLU A 125 11.46 2.55 14.86
N LEU A 126 10.75 1.82 15.73
CA LEU A 126 9.98 0.64 15.34
C LEU A 126 8.81 1.05 14.43
N ILE A 127 8.10 2.13 14.77
CA ILE A 127 7.02 2.68 13.94
C ILE A 127 7.54 3.03 12.54
N ALA A 128 8.63 3.81 12.44
CA ALA A 128 9.20 4.20 11.16
C ALA A 128 9.62 3.00 10.31
N MET A 129 10.26 2.00 10.92
CA MET A 129 10.71 0.79 10.23
C MET A 129 9.55 -0.08 9.72
N THR A 130 8.47 -0.21 10.51
CA THR A 130 7.25 -0.91 10.07
C THR A 130 6.60 -0.18 8.90
N MET A 131 6.50 1.15 8.96
CA MET A 131 5.95 1.95 7.86
C MET A 131 6.79 1.86 6.58
N ILE A 132 8.12 1.80 6.69
CA ILE A 132 9.00 1.54 5.53
C ILE A 132 8.69 0.16 4.93
N SER A 133 8.55 -0.87 5.77
CA SER A 133 8.28 -2.24 5.31
C SER A 133 6.94 -2.32 4.58
N VAL A 134 5.90 -1.68 5.12
CA VAL A 134 4.57 -1.56 4.50
C VAL A 134 4.61 -0.80 3.19
N ALA A 135 5.35 0.32 3.13
CA ALA A 135 5.48 1.11 1.92
C ALA A 135 6.17 0.32 0.79
N ILE A 136 7.19 -0.46 1.12
CA ILE A 136 7.90 -1.31 0.15
C ILE A 136 6.96 -2.41 -0.37
N GLU A 137 6.24 -3.10 0.51
CA GLU A 137 5.28 -4.14 0.10
C GLU A 137 4.21 -3.55 -0.84
N LEU A 138 3.55 -2.45 -0.45
CA LEU A 138 2.50 -1.86 -1.28
C LEU A 138 3.03 -1.38 -2.63
N ALA A 139 4.26 -0.86 -2.69
CA ALA A 139 4.90 -0.50 -3.94
C ALA A 139 5.20 -1.73 -4.83
N GLN A 140 5.63 -2.85 -4.23
CA GLN A 140 5.86 -4.10 -4.94
C GLN A 140 4.55 -4.69 -5.48
N GLN A 141 3.52 -4.81 -4.64
CA GLN A 141 2.21 -5.31 -5.05
C GLN A 141 1.56 -4.44 -6.13
N ALA A 142 1.66 -3.11 -6.01
CA ALA A 142 1.20 -2.20 -7.06
C ALA A 142 1.99 -2.40 -8.35
N SER A 143 3.31 -2.61 -8.25
CA SER A 143 4.16 -2.89 -9.41
C SER A 143 3.75 -4.18 -10.12
N ASP A 144 3.58 -5.26 -9.36
CA ASP A 144 3.22 -6.57 -9.89
C ASP A 144 1.86 -6.49 -10.62
N LEU A 145 0.86 -5.90 -9.97
CA LEU A 145 -0.48 -5.73 -10.52
C LEU A 145 -0.49 -4.90 -11.82
N LEU A 146 0.23 -3.77 -11.85
CA LEU A 146 0.26 -2.86 -13.00
C LEU A 146 1.18 -3.36 -14.12
N SER A 147 2.08 -4.30 -13.84
CA SER A 147 2.92 -4.95 -14.85
C SER A 147 2.21 -6.10 -15.56
N ASP A 148 1.13 -6.64 -14.99
CA ASP A 148 0.31 -7.67 -15.61
C ASP A 148 -0.59 -7.04 -16.68
N GLU A 149 -0.31 -7.33 -17.95
CA GLU A 149 -1.08 -6.82 -19.09
C GLU A 149 -2.55 -7.29 -19.07
N THR A 150 -2.83 -8.48 -18.56
CA THR A 150 -4.18 -9.05 -18.52
C THR A 150 -5.05 -8.34 -17.50
N ILE A 151 -4.48 -8.09 -16.32
CA ILE A 151 -5.13 -7.29 -15.28
C ILE A 151 -5.28 -5.86 -15.77
N THR A 152 -4.17 -5.27 -16.23
CA THR A 152 -4.15 -3.86 -16.58
C THR A 152 -5.07 -3.55 -17.74
N ALA A 153 -5.24 -4.43 -18.73
CA ALA A 153 -6.22 -4.26 -19.81
C ALA A 153 -7.66 -4.07 -19.30
N SER A 154 -8.00 -4.70 -18.17
CA SER A 154 -9.32 -4.59 -17.55
C SER A 154 -9.51 -3.35 -16.68
N LEU A 155 -8.44 -2.68 -16.25
CA LEU A 155 -8.53 -1.51 -15.36
C LEU A 155 -8.85 -0.22 -16.13
N SER A 156 -9.53 0.73 -15.50
CA SER A 156 -9.68 2.10 -16.03
C SER A 156 -8.45 2.97 -15.69
N PRO A 157 -8.26 4.14 -16.35
CA PRO A 157 -7.23 5.10 -15.95
C PRO A 157 -7.35 5.56 -14.48
N ASP A 158 -8.58 5.65 -13.96
CA ASP A 158 -8.83 6.01 -12.56
C ASP A 158 -8.40 4.89 -11.61
N ASP A 159 -8.66 3.63 -11.98
CA ASP A 159 -8.21 2.45 -11.22
C ASP A 159 -6.68 2.39 -11.12
N ILE A 160 -5.99 2.58 -12.25
CA ILE A 160 -4.51 2.63 -12.30
C ILE A 160 -3.98 3.76 -11.41
N SER A 161 -4.62 4.93 -11.47
CA SER A 161 -4.25 6.09 -10.66
C SER A 161 -4.49 5.85 -9.17
N LEU A 162 -5.55 5.13 -8.80
CA LEU A 162 -5.87 4.76 -7.42
C LEU A 162 -4.80 3.83 -6.84
N ILE A 163 -4.47 2.75 -7.53
CA ILE A 163 -3.46 1.77 -7.09
C ILE A 163 -2.09 2.44 -6.92
N ALA A 164 -1.63 3.18 -7.92
CA ALA A 164 -0.36 3.89 -7.86
C ALA A 164 -0.37 5.03 -6.82
N GLY A 165 -1.51 5.69 -6.64
CA GLY A 165 -1.71 6.75 -5.65
C GLY A 165 -1.63 6.25 -4.22
N ASP A 166 -2.25 5.10 -3.93
CA ASP A 166 -2.27 4.46 -2.61
C ASP A 166 -0.87 4.03 -2.17
N ALA A 167 -0.13 3.32 -3.03
CA ALA A 167 1.24 2.93 -2.72
C ALA A 167 2.17 4.15 -2.60
N ARG A 168 2.00 5.19 -3.44
CA ARG A 168 2.73 6.46 -3.28
C ARG A 168 2.41 7.13 -1.94
N GLN A 169 1.17 7.06 -1.48
CA GLN A 169 0.78 7.62 -0.19
C GLN A 169 1.41 6.85 0.98
N ALA A 170 1.48 5.51 0.90
CA ALA A 170 2.19 4.71 1.90
C ALA A 170 3.68 5.08 1.98
N VAL A 171 4.34 5.26 0.81
CA VAL A 171 5.72 5.75 0.74
C VAL A 171 5.87 7.15 1.36
N GLN A 172 4.93 8.06 1.09
CA GLN A 172 4.95 9.39 1.69
C GLN A 172 4.80 9.33 3.22
N ASN A 173 3.88 8.50 3.72
CA ASN A 173 3.69 8.29 5.15
C ASN A 173 4.97 7.75 5.82
N ALA A 174 5.67 6.82 5.17
CA ALA A 174 6.94 6.30 5.66
C ALA A 174 8.04 7.39 5.70
N ILE A 175 8.16 8.20 4.66
CA ILE A 175 9.09 9.34 4.61
C ILE A 175 8.82 10.31 5.77
N ASP A 176 7.56 10.67 6.00
CA ASP A 176 7.19 11.61 7.04
C ASP A 176 7.45 11.02 8.45
N SER A 177 7.24 9.72 8.62
CA SER A 177 7.59 8.99 9.85
C SER A 177 9.10 8.99 10.13
N VAL A 178 9.93 8.73 9.12
CA VAL A 178 11.40 8.80 9.23
C VAL A 178 11.85 10.22 9.60
N ARG A 179 11.33 11.24 8.93
CA ARG A 179 11.66 12.64 9.23
C ARG A 179 11.27 13.03 10.65
N SER A 180 10.07 12.66 11.08
CA SER A 180 9.57 12.92 12.44
C SER A 180 10.45 12.24 13.49
N THR A 181 10.84 10.98 13.24
CA THR A 181 11.68 10.19 14.15
C THR A 181 13.00 10.86 14.45
N TRP A 182 13.61 11.51 13.46
CA TRP A 182 14.95 12.08 13.55
C TRP A 182 15.01 13.61 13.47
N ALA A 183 13.88 14.29 13.69
CA ALA A 183 13.79 15.75 13.53
C ALA A 183 14.76 16.49 14.47
N ALA A 184 14.84 16.07 15.73
CA ALA A 184 15.74 16.69 16.72
C ALA A 184 17.22 16.49 16.37
N GLU A 185 17.56 15.31 15.86
CA GLU A 185 18.89 14.95 15.42
C GLU A 185 19.28 15.71 14.14
N MET A 186 18.31 16.02 13.27
CA MET A 186 18.49 16.82 12.06
C MET A 186 18.86 18.28 12.38
N GLU A 187 18.15 18.90 13.33
CA GLU A 187 18.44 20.26 13.81
C GLU A 187 19.86 20.39 14.40
N ALA A 188 20.35 19.32 15.03
CA ALA A 188 21.67 19.27 15.65
C ALA A 188 22.81 18.83 14.70
N VAL A 189 22.52 18.45 13.44
CA VAL A 189 23.52 17.92 12.47
C VAL A 189 24.75 18.82 12.35
N SER A 190 24.55 20.14 12.31
CA SER A 190 25.64 21.12 12.16
C SER A 190 26.62 21.14 13.34
N SER A 191 26.25 20.53 14.48
CA SER A 191 26.98 20.58 15.73
C SER A 191 27.48 19.21 16.22
N SER A 192 27.17 18.13 15.49
CA SER A 192 27.53 16.76 15.89
C SER A 192 28.67 16.19 15.02
N GLU A 193 29.70 15.63 15.66
CA GLU A 193 30.82 14.95 14.96
C GLU A 193 30.36 13.70 14.18
N THR A 194 29.27 13.06 14.61
CA THR A 194 28.59 11.97 13.90
C THR A 194 27.10 12.16 14.07
N SER A 195 26.36 12.28 12.97
CA SER A 195 24.90 12.37 13.02
C SER A 195 24.27 11.20 12.29
N ILE A 196 23.49 10.40 13.03
CA ILE A 196 22.57 9.39 12.47
C ILE A 196 21.64 10.06 11.46
N ALA A 197 21.40 11.37 11.58
CA ALA A 197 20.50 12.05 10.68
C ALA A 197 20.97 12.10 9.22
N LEU A 198 22.28 12.05 8.99
CA LEU A 198 22.83 11.98 7.63
C LEU A 198 22.69 10.58 7.02
N GLN A 199 22.49 9.55 7.84
CA GLN A 199 22.42 8.15 7.38
C GLN A 199 21.03 7.77 6.87
N TYR A 200 19.97 8.47 7.27
CA TYR A 200 18.62 8.17 6.76
C TYR A 200 18.28 8.89 5.45
N GLN A 201 19.06 9.91 5.04
CA GLN A 201 18.80 10.64 3.79
C GLN A 201 18.77 9.71 2.56
N PRO A 202 19.71 8.75 2.39
CA PRO A 202 19.64 7.75 1.34
C PRO A 202 18.38 6.88 1.39
N VAL A 203 17.82 6.62 2.58
CA VAL A 203 16.56 5.85 2.73
C VAL A 203 15.40 6.66 2.19
N ILE A 204 15.32 7.95 2.55
CA ILE A 204 14.29 8.86 2.03
C ILE A 204 14.40 8.99 0.50
N ASP A 205 15.62 9.10 -0.02
CA ASP A 205 15.84 9.25 -1.46
C ASP A 205 15.48 7.97 -2.21
N GLY A 206 15.85 6.79 -1.70
CA GLY A 206 15.40 5.52 -2.27
C GLY A 206 13.87 5.36 -2.26
N LEU A 207 13.19 5.79 -1.20
CA LEU A 207 11.73 5.82 -1.14
C LEU A 207 11.12 6.78 -2.19
N ARG A 208 11.71 7.97 -2.37
CA ARG A 208 11.29 8.91 -3.41
C ARG A 208 11.46 8.34 -4.81
N ASP A 209 12.57 7.64 -5.07
CA ASP A 209 12.83 7.00 -6.36
C ASP A 209 11.81 5.89 -6.65
N THR A 210 11.45 5.08 -5.65
CA THR A 210 10.37 4.08 -5.76
C THR A 210 9.03 4.73 -6.09
N ALA A 211 8.64 5.79 -5.37
CA ALA A 211 7.41 6.52 -5.62
C ALA A 211 7.38 7.14 -7.03
N LEU A 212 8.49 7.71 -7.48
CA LEU A 212 8.62 8.30 -8.81
C LEU A 212 8.52 7.22 -9.90
N SER A 213 9.16 6.07 -9.71
CA SER A 213 9.12 4.96 -10.66
C SER A 213 7.70 4.43 -10.83
N LEU A 214 6.97 4.24 -9.72
CA LEU A 214 5.58 3.78 -9.74
C LEU A 214 4.65 4.76 -10.46
N GLN A 215 4.78 6.06 -10.16
CA GLN A 215 4.00 7.10 -10.83
C GLN A 215 4.33 7.18 -12.33
N SER A 216 5.60 7.04 -12.70
CA SER A 216 6.02 7.04 -14.11
C SER A 216 5.43 5.85 -14.87
N MET A 217 5.39 4.68 -14.24
CA MET A 217 4.75 3.49 -14.81
C MET A 217 3.24 3.69 -15.00
N ALA A 218 2.54 4.21 -13.98
CA ALA A 218 1.11 4.50 -14.06
C ALA A 218 0.78 5.49 -15.19
N VAL A 219 1.56 6.58 -15.31
CA VAL A 219 1.41 7.56 -16.38
C VAL A 219 1.68 6.93 -17.75
N ALA A 220 2.68 6.07 -17.88
CA ALA A 220 2.97 5.37 -19.13
C ALA A 220 1.81 4.44 -19.53
N LEU A 221 1.22 3.71 -18.59
CA LEU A 221 0.06 2.83 -18.83
C LEU A 221 -1.19 3.63 -19.24
N ILE A 222 -1.42 4.78 -18.61
CA ILE A 222 -2.54 5.67 -18.96
C ILE A 222 -2.32 6.26 -20.36
N ASN A 223 -1.12 6.73 -20.68
CA ASN A 223 -0.79 7.34 -21.98
C ASN A 223 -0.71 6.32 -23.12
N ALA A 224 -0.46 5.04 -22.82
CA ALA A 224 -0.51 3.97 -23.82
C ALA A 224 -1.95 3.72 -24.31
N ARG A 225 -2.96 4.14 -23.55
CA ARG A 225 -4.35 4.10 -23.99
C ARG A 225 -4.64 5.30 -24.89
N PRO A 226 -5.51 5.14 -25.91
CA PRO A 226 -5.93 6.27 -26.72
C PRO A 226 -6.51 7.40 -25.83
N PRO A 227 -6.50 8.66 -26.29
CA PRO A 227 -7.02 9.76 -25.49
C PRO A 227 -8.53 9.60 -25.26
N MET A 228 -8.94 9.79 -24.00
CA MET A 228 -10.34 9.76 -23.58
C MET A 228 -11.03 11.07 -23.98
N ILE A 229 -12.12 10.95 -24.72
CA ILE A 229 -12.97 12.05 -25.18
C ILE A 229 -14.41 11.82 -24.74
N GLN A 230 -15.17 12.90 -24.60
CA GLN A 230 -16.61 12.84 -24.43
C GLN A 230 -17.28 12.85 -25.79
N ARG A 231 -18.13 11.85 -26.05
CA ARG A 231 -18.90 11.73 -27.29
C ARG A 231 -20.39 11.74 -26.94
N THR A 232 -21.16 12.53 -27.67
CA THR A 232 -22.62 12.55 -27.56
C THR A 232 -23.21 11.42 -28.40
N VAL A 233 -24.12 10.64 -27.81
CA VAL A 233 -24.80 9.54 -28.47
C VAL A 233 -25.82 10.10 -29.47
N ALA A 234 -25.71 9.70 -30.74
CA ALA A 234 -26.53 10.24 -31.83
C ALA A 234 -27.91 9.57 -31.96
N SER A 235 -28.04 8.33 -31.52
CA SER A 235 -29.25 7.52 -31.68
C SER A 235 -29.44 6.56 -30.51
N ALA A 236 -30.68 6.15 -30.25
CA ALA A 236 -30.97 5.16 -29.20
C ALA A 236 -30.22 3.85 -29.50
N THR A 237 -29.49 3.33 -28.52
CA THR A 237 -28.54 2.22 -28.74
C THR A 237 -28.28 1.43 -27.45
N ASN A 238 -27.57 0.31 -27.58
CA ASN A 238 -26.91 -0.39 -26.48
C ASN A 238 -25.37 -0.23 -26.58
N LEU A 239 -24.63 -0.59 -25.54
CA LEU A 239 -23.16 -0.47 -25.53
C LEU A 239 -22.46 -1.28 -26.62
N HIS A 240 -22.97 -2.45 -27.00
CA HIS A 240 -22.36 -3.26 -28.07
C HIS A 240 -22.47 -2.58 -29.44
N LEU A 241 -23.65 -2.06 -29.75
CA LEU A 241 -23.87 -1.32 -30.99
C LEU A 241 -23.11 0.01 -30.96
N LEU A 242 -23.04 0.67 -29.81
CA LEU A 242 -22.26 1.90 -29.66
C LEU A 242 -20.75 1.63 -29.85
N ALA A 243 -20.22 0.55 -29.28
CA ALA A 243 -18.83 0.14 -29.47
C ALA A 243 -18.51 -0.16 -30.94
N HIS A 244 -19.40 -0.87 -31.64
CA HIS A 244 -19.25 -1.09 -33.07
C HIS A 244 -19.31 0.23 -33.87
N LEU A 245 -20.21 1.15 -33.52
CA LEU A 245 -20.33 2.46 -34.18
C LEU A 245 -19.11 3.36 -33.94
N TRP A 246 -18.51 3.30 -32.76
CA TRP A 246 -17.41 4.17 -32.36
C TRP A 246 -16.04 3.64 -32.74
N TYR A 247 -15.85 2.32 -32.68
CA TYR A 247 -14.55 1.67 -32.84
C TYR A 247 -14.52 0.60 -33.93
N GLY A 248 -15.65 0.29 -34.56
CA GLY A 248 -15.77 -0.82 -35.50
C GLY A 248 -15.82 -2.21 -34.85
N ASP A 249 -15.63 -2.31 -33.53
CA ASP A 249 -15.56 -3.57 -32.79
C ASP A 249 -16.58 -3.60 -31.64
N TYR A 250 -17.53 -4.54 -31.72
CA TYR A 250 -18.58 -4.72 -30.70
C TYR A 250 -18.06 -5.33 -29.38
N THR A 251 -16.89 -5.97 -29.41
CA THR A 251 -16.30 -6.62 -28.22
C THR A 251 -15.80 -5.59 -27.21
N ARG A 252 -15.50 -4.36 -27.65
CA ARG A 252 -15.12 -3.21 -26.81
C ARG A 252 -16.27 -2.59 -26.02
N ALA A 253 -17.46 -3.19 -26.05
CA ALA A 253 -18.56 -2.77 -25.19
C ALA A 253 -18.23 -2.83 -23.70
N GLY A 254 -17.45 -3.84 -23.29
CA GLY A 254 -16.96 -3.95 -21.92
C GLY A 254 -16.10 -2.75 -21.53
N GLU A 255 -15.19 -2.34 -22.41
CA GLU A 255 -14.35 -1.15 -22.22
C GLU A 255 -15.17 0.13 -22.08
N LEU A 256 -16.19 0.35 -22.93
CA LEU A 256 -17.10 1.49 -22.77
C LEU A 256 -17.84 1.48 -21.43
N LYS A 257 -18.22 0.30 -20.94
CA LYS A 257 -18.86 0.18 -19.62
C LYS A 257 -17.90 0.61 -18.51
N LEU A 258 -16.62 0.26 -18.62
CA LEU A 258 -15.59 0.62 -17.65
C LEU A 258 -15.30 2.12 -17.63
N LEU A 259 -15.26 2.77 -18.80
CA LEU A 259 -15.09 4.22 -18.89
C LEU A 259 -16.30 5.02 -18.38
N ASN A 260 -17.45 4.37 -18.23
CA ASN A 260 -18.72 4.98 -17.84
C ASN A 260 -19.39 4.22 -16.68
N PRO A 261 -18.75 4.16 -15.50
CA PRO A 261 -19.26 3.38 -14.37
C PRO A 261 -20.61 3.88 -13.86
N SER A 262 -20.93 5.17 -14.06
CA SER A 262 -22.21 5.79 -13.70
C SER A 262 -23.39 5.38 -14.60
N LEU A 263 -23.13 4.75 -15.76
CA LEU A 263 -24.17 4.32 -16.68
C LEU A 263 -24.99 3.18 -16.05
N ARG A 264 -26.24 3.45 -15.67
CA ARG A 264 -27.10 2.46 -15.00
C ARG A 264 -27.55 1.33 -15.92
N ASP A 265 -27.98 1.66 -17.14
CA ASP A 265 -28.56 0.72 -18.09
C ASP A 265 -27.71 0.63 -19.39
N PRO A 266 -26.75 -0.30 -19.47
CA PRO A 266 -25.90 -0.52 -20.65
C PRO A 266 -26.66 -0.81 -21.95
N ASN A 267 -27.88 -1.31 -21.82
CA ASN A 267 -28.70 -1.75 -22.94
C ASN A 267 -29.69 -0.69 -23.44
N ASN A 268 -29.82 0.45 -22.73
CA ASN A 268 -30.81 1.47 -23.05
C ASN A 268 -30.19 2.88 -22.95
N ILE A 269 -29.39 3.23 -23.94
CA ILE A 269 -28.70 4.52 -24.05
C ILE A 269 -29.51 5.43 -24.97
N ILE A 270 -29.79 6.66 -24.53
CA ILE A 270 -30.71 7.59 -25.18
C ILE A 270 -29.91 8.61 -26.02
N PRO A 271 -30.46 9.07 -27.17
CA PRO A 271 -29.83 10.18 -27.91
C PRO A 271 -29.61 11.40 -27.01
N GLY A 272 -28.43 11.99 -27.08
CA GLY A 272 -28.03 13.12 -26.23
C GLY A 272 -27.25 12.73 -24.97
N ASP A 273 -27.20 11.46 -24.59
CA ASP A 273 -26.33 10.99 -23.52
C ASP A 273 -24.86 11.28 -23.88
N VAL A 274 -24.09 11.76 -22.90
CA VAL A 274 -22.65 12.02 -23.06
C VAL A 274 -21.91 10.90 -22.37
N LEU A 275 -21.18 10.11 -23.15
CA LEU A 275 -20.37 9.01 -22.64
C LEU A 275 -18.90 9.25 -22.98
N ASN A 276 -18.05 8.81 -22.08
CA ASN A 276 -16.62 8.76 -22.29
C ASN A 276 -16.28 7.62 -23.26
N GLY A 277 -15.43 7.90 -24.24
CA GLY A 277 -14.90 6.93 -25.17
C GLY A 277 -13.52 7.36 -25.67
N TYR A 278 -12.82 6.48 -26.35
CA TYR A 278 -11.54 6.79 -26.97
C TYR A 278 -11.71 7.51 -28.30
N ALA A 279 -10.72 8.33 -28.66
CA ALA A 279 -10.75 9.19 -29.85
C ALA A 279 -10.32 8.50 -31.16
N GLU A 280 -10.34 7.18 -31.21
CA GLU A 280 -9.93 6.38 -32.38
C GLU A 280 -10.75 6.66 -33.65
#